data_AF-A0A3D3XY33-F1
#
_entry.id   AF-A0A3D3XY33-F1
#
_cell.length_a   1.000
_cell.length_b   1.000
_cell.length_c   1.000
_cell.angle_alpha   90.00
_cell.angle_beta   90.00
_cell.angle_gamma   90.00
#
_symmetry.space_group_name_H-M   'P 1'
#
loop_
_entity.id
_entity.type
_entity.pdbx_description
1 polymer ?
#
loop_
_entity_poly.entity_id
_entity_poly.type
_entity_poly.pdbx_seq_one_letter_code
_entity_poly.pdbx_strand_id
1 'polypeptide(L)'
;MRKTLKFSAYTVLLGLIIGGLYLANLFLMRPVSLDHYLAKNLVVDMFDSPETITHLGLVDRFNWLTQHNSKLSLDGLEKIESDLQKAVDRRRLIASYPPDSLSHRQRITQKIALFDLDNEIRETSDFRFHGYLLEQLGGVHLDLVEFMTDIHPIRSRAEAEDYISRIDQFDEV
;
A
#
# COMPACT_ATOMS: atom_id res chain seq x y z
N MET A 1 -26.03 30.43 25.19
CA MET A 1 -25.80 29.99 23.79
C MET A 1 -24.41 30.36 23.24
N ARG A 2 -23.94 31.62 23.29
CA ARG A 2 -22.59 31.97 22.77
C ARG A 2 -21.41 31.29 23.49
N LYS A 3 -21.47 31.12 24.82
CA LYS A 3 -20.40 30.46 25.60
C LYS A 3 -20.31 28.95 25.35
N THR A 4 -21.45 28.27 25.20
CA THR A 4 -21.51 26.84 24.90
C THR A 4 -21.02 26.54 23.47
N LEU A 5 -21.34 27.42 22.50
CA LEU A 5 -20.84 27.31 21.13
C LEU A 5 -19.31 27.53 21.03
N LYS A 6 -18.75 28.45 21.83
CA LYS A 6 -17.30 28.64 21.93
C LYS A 6 -16.63 27.42 22.56
N PHE A 7 -17.22 26.85 23.61
CA PHE A 7 -16.70 25.64 24.24
C PHE A 7 -16.68 24.46 23.28
N SER A 8 -17.77 24.20 22.54
CA SER A 8 -17.79 23.17 21.51
C SER A 8 -16.76 23.41 20.41
N ALA A 9 -16.57 24.66 19.97
CA ALA A 9 -15.54 25.00 19.00
C ALA A 9 -14.13 24.73 19.52
N TYR A 10 -13.83 25.04 20.79
CA TYR A 10 -12.54 24.74 21.40
C TYR A 10 -12.31 23.23 21.55
N THR A 11 -13.34 22.46 21.89
CA THR A 11 -13.24 20.99 21.97
C THR A 11 -12.94 20.39 20.59
N VAL A 12 -13.63 20.85 19.54
CA VAL A 12 -13.34 20.42 18.16
C VAL A 12 -11.93 20.82 17.74
N LEU A 13 -11.50 22.05 18.03
CA LEU A 13 -10.14 22.51 17.72
C LEU A 13 -9.09 21.67 18.44
N LEU A 14 -9.29 21.38 19.73
CA LEU A 14 -8.38 20.52 20.49
C LEU A 14 -8.32 19.11 19.91
N GLY A 15 -9.47 18.55 19.53
CA GLY A 15 -9.55 17.25 18.85
C GLY A 15 -8.77 17.23 17.53
N LEU A 16 -8.88 18.28 16.72
CA LEU A 16 -8.12 18.44 15.48
C LEU A 16 -6.62 18.56 15.74
N ILE A 17 -6.21 19.29 16.78
CA ILE A 17 -4.79 19.40 17.16
C ILE A 17 -4.25 18.04 17.59
N ILE A 18 -4.94 17.32 18.48
CA ILE A 18 -4.51 16.00 18.96
C ILE A 18 -4.47 15.01 17.80
N GLY A 19 -5.51 14.99 16.95
CA GLY A 19 -5.56 14.14 15.76
C GLY A 19 -4.43 14.47 14.77
N GLY A 20 -4.16 15.76 14.54
CA GLY A 20 -3.05 16.22 13.70
C GLY A 20 -1.68 15.81 14.24
N LEU A 21 -1.46 15.93 15.56
CA LEU A 21 -0.23 15.47 16.21
C LEU A 21 -0.06 13.96 16.11
N TYR A 22 -1.14 13.20 16.27
CA TYR A 22 -1.13 11.75 16.11
C TYR A 22 -0.82 11.34 14.66
N LEU A 23 -1.44 11.98 13.67
CA LEU A 23 -1.16 11.73 12.25
C LEU A 23 0.28 12.12 11.90
N ALA A 24 0.78 13.26 12.43
CA ALA A 24 2.17 13.65 12.25
C ALA A 24 3.13 12.59 12.83
N ASN A 25 2.83 12.04 14.01
CA ASN A 25 3.62 10.93 14.57
C ASN A 25 3.54 9.66 13.70
N LEU A 26 2.35 9.33 13.17
CA LEU A 26 2.11 8.13 12.37
C LEU A 26 2.84 8.15 11.02
N PHE A 27 2.94 9.32 10.38
CA PHE A 27 3.50 9.47 9.04
C PHE A 27 4.96 9.96 9.01
N LEU A 28 5.39 10.79 9.96
CA LEU A 28 6.70 11.47 9.91
C LEU A 28 7.72 10.96 10.94
N MET A 29 7.28 10.21 11.94
CA MET A 29 8.14 9.72 13.02
C MET A 29 8.01 8.20 13.14
N ARG A 30 8.65 7.64 14.17
CA ARG A 30 8.37 6.29 14.63
C ARG A 30 7.01 6.28 15.35
N PRO A 31 5.99 5.55 14.84
CA PRO A 31 4.68 5.58 15.46
C PRO A 31 4.68 4.89 16.82
N VAL A 32 3.85 5.38 17.75
CA VAL A 32 3.75 4.77 19.10
C VAL A 32 3.27 3.32 19.04
N SER A 33 2.38 2.99 18.10
CA SER A 33 1.80 1.66 17.94
C SER A 33 2.35 0.95 16.71
N LEU A 34 2.86 -0.26 16.90
CA LEU A 34 3.25 -1.15 15.80
C LEU A 34 2.06 -1.45 14.88
N ASP A 35 0.88 -1.71 15.45
CA ASP A 35 -0.30 -2.08 14.66
C ASP A 35 -0.76 -0.91 13.77
N HIS A 36 -0.73 0.31 14.30
CA HIS A 36 -1.08 1.49 13.51
C HIS A 36 -0.04 1.75 12.40
N TYR A 37 1.24 1.53 12.68
CA TYR A 37 2.29 1.62 11.65
C TYR A 37 2.07 0.61 10.52
N LEU A 38 1.83 -0.66 10.87
CA LEU A 38 1.59 -1.73 9.89
C LEU A 38 0.30 -1.47 9.09
N ALA A 39 -0.80 -1.11 9.76
CA ALA A 39 -2.05 -0.77 9.08
C ALA A 39 -1.91 0.43 8.15
N LYS A 40 -1.16 1.46 8.56
CA LYS A 40 -0.85 2.62 7.71
C LYS A 40 -0.07 2.20 6.47
N ASN A 41 0.98 1.38 6.62
CA ASN A 41 1.75 0.93 5.46
C ASN A 41 0.90 0.06 4.53
N LEU A 42 0.06 -0.84 5.04
CA LEU A 42 -0.86 -1.63 4.21
C LEU A 42 -1.74 -0.72 3.33
N VAL A 43 -2.28 0.35 3.91
CA VAL A 43 -3.11 1.31 3.16
C VAL A 43 -2.28 2.10 2.16
N VAL A 44 -1.07 2.53 2.53
CA VAL A 44 -0.18 3.27 1.62
C VAL A 44 0.23 2.38 0.44
N ASP A 45 0.66 1.16 0.70
CA ASP A 45 1.12 0.19 -0.30
C ASP A 45 -0.01 -0.21 -1.25
N MET A 46 -1.24 -0.30 -0.75
CA MET A 46 -2.42 -0.50 -1.60
C MET A 46 -2.54 0.61 -2.65
N PHE A 47 -2.25 1.87 -2.31
CA PHE A 47 -2.33 2.98 -3.25
C PHE A 47 -1.12 3.11 -4.18
N ASP A 48 -0.05 2.35 -3.95
CA ASP A 48 1.14 2.32 -4.83
C ASP A 48 0.88 1.51 -6.12
N SER A 49 -0.18 0.68 -6.19
CA SER A 49 -0.56 -0.10 -7.38
C SER A 49 -2.06 0.02 -7.72
N PRO A 50 -2.43 0.52 -8.91
CA PRO A 50 -3.83 0.57 -9.35
C PRO A 50 -4.49 -0.82 -9.43
N GLU A 51 -3.72 -1.87 -9.72
CA GLU A 51 -4.14 -3.26 -9.74
C GLU A 51 -4.53 -3.74 -8.35
N THR A 52 -3.72 -3.42 -7.35
CA THR A 52 -4.00 -3.77 -5.95
C THR A 52 -5.30 -3.12 -5.48
N ILE A 53 -5.52 -1.85 -5.84
CA ILE A 53 -6.79 -1.16 -5.56
C ILE A 53 -7.97 -1.92 -6.20
N THR A 54 -7.83 -2.30 -7.46
CA THR A 54 -8.86 -3.03 -8.24
C THR A 54 -9.15 -4.39 -7.60
N HIS A 55 -8.10 -5.14 -7.28
CA HIS A 55 -8.18 -6.49 -6.72
C HIS A 55 -8.89 -6.50 -5.36
N LEU A 56 -8.67 -5.47 -4.54
CA LEU A 56 -9.33 -5.34 -3.25
C LEU A 56 -10.79 -4.87 -3.39
N GLY A 57 -11.13 -4.10 -4.44
CA GLY A 57 -12.47 -3.62 -4.70
C GLY A 57 -13.04 -2.66 -3.63
N LEU A 58 -12.22 -2.23 -2.67
CA LEU A 58 -12.66 -1.47 -1.49
C LEU A 58 -13.07 -0.04 -1.84
N VAL A 59 -12.49 0.53 -2.90
CA VAL A 59 -12.67 1.94 -3.30
C VAL A 59 -13.10 2.12 -4.76
N ASP A 60 -13.60 1.07 -5.43
CA ASP A 60 -14.12 1.14 -6.81
C ASP A 60 -15.15 2.27 -7.01
N ARG A 61 -16.00 2.49 -6.00
CA ARG A 61 -17.01 3.57 -6.01
C ARG A 61 -16.39 4.97 -6.12
N PHE A 62 -15.12 5.10 -5.77
CA PHE A 62 -14.33 6.32 -5.84
C PHE A 62 -13.36 6.32 -7.02
N ASN A 63 -13.54 5.44 -8.02
CA ASN A 63 -12.70 5.42 -9.22
C ASN A 63 -12.69 6.78 -9.95
N TRP A 64 -13.76 7.57 -9.87
CA TRP A 64 -13.78 8.95 -10.40
C TRP A 64 -12.70 9.87 -9.80
N LEU A 65 -12.18 9.55 -8.60
CA LEU A 65 -11.13 10.29 -7.92
C LEU A 65 -9.75 9.66 -8.14
N THR A 66 -9.64 8.34 -7.99
CA THR A 66 -8.36 7.62 -8.05
C THR A 66 -7.93 7.28 -9.48
N GLN A 67 -8.92 7.08 -10.37
CA GLN A 67 -8.74 6.57 -11.73
C GLN A 67 -7.88 5.30 -11.77
N HIS A 68 -8.07 4.41 -10.81
CA HIS A 68 -7.22 3.22 -10.69
C HIS A 68 -7.57 2.22 -11.79
N ASN A 69 -8.86 2.08 -12.15
CA ASN A 69 -9.30 1.12 -13.16
C ASN A 69 -8.77 1.41 -14.56
N SER A 70 -8.35 2.64 -14.85
CA SER A 70 -7.82 3.02 -16.16
C SER A 70 -6.28 3.05 -16.23
N LYS A 71 -5.57 2.60 -15.19
CA LYS A 71 -4.10 2.68 -15.08
C LYS A 71 -3.49 1.31 -14.82
N LEU A 72 -2.28 1.10 -15.34
CA LEU A 72 -1.41 0.00 -14.94
C LEU A 72 -0.16 0.53 -14.23
N SER A 73 0.42 -0.28 -13.34
CA SER A 73 1.72 -0.03 -12.72
C SER A 73 2.84 -0.19 -13.77
N LEU A 74 3.74 0.80 -13.81
CA LEU A 74 4.95 0.76 -14.65
C LEU A 74 6.15 0.52 -13.74
N ASP A 75 6.62 -0.72 -13.71
CA ASP A 75 7.65 -1.15 -12.75
C ASP A 75 9.03 -1.20 -13.41
N GLY A 76 9.76 -0.09 -13.27
CA GLY A 76 11.15 0.02 -13.73
C GLY A 76 12.20 -0.33 -12.67
N LEU A 77 13.47 -0.44 -13.08
CA LEU A 77 14.61 -0.68 -12.18
C LEU A 77 14.73 0.36 -11.05
N GLU A 78 14.37 1.61 -11.32
CA GLU A 78 14.37 2.70 -10.33
C GLU A 78 13.33 2.45 -9.22
N LYS A 79 12.14 1.97 -9.59
CA LYS A 79 11.09 1.63 -8.64
C LYS A 79 11.52 0.46 -7.73
N ILE A 80 12.15 -0.56 -8.32
CA ILE A 80 12.71 -1.69 -7.55
C ILE A 80 13.73 -1.19 -6.50
N GLU A 81 14.63 -0.28 -6.88
CA GLU A 81 15.61 0.29 -5.94
C GLU A 81 14.93 1.12 -4.84
N SER A 82 13.93 1.92 -5.21
CA SER A 82 13.15 2.70 -4.25
C SER A 82 12.42 1.81 -3.25
N ASP A 83 11.78 0.75 -3.73
CA ASP A 83 11.01 -0.19 -2.91
C ASP A 83 11.93 -1.03 -2.02
N LEU A 84 13.12 -1.43 -2.50
CA LEU A 84 14.16 -2.05 -1.66
C LEU A 84 14.56 -1.12 -0.50
N GLN A 85 14.81 0.16 -0.79
CA GLN A 85 15.18 1.12 0.25
C GLN A 85 14.03 1.32 1.26
N LYS A 86 12.77 1.39 0.79
CA LYS A 86 11.59 1.42 1.66
C LYS A 86 11.53 0.17 2.55
N ALA A 87 11.78 -1.03 2.01
CA ALA A 87 11.79 -2.28 2.76
C ALA A 87 12.87 -2.27 3.86
N VAL A 88 14.08 -1.83 3.54
CA VAL A 88 15.19 -1.67 4.51
C VAL A 88 14.81 -0.72 5.64
N ASP A 89 14.22 0.43 5.33
CA ASP A 89 13.81 1.43 6.32
C ASP A 89 12.64 0.94 7.18
N ARG A 90 11.64 0.27 6.58
CA ARG A 90 10.53 -0.36 7.29
C ARG A 90 11.02 -1.41 8.25
N ARG A 91 11.92 -2.28 7.80
CA ARG A 91 12.52 -3.32 8.63
C ARG A 91 13.24 -2.72 9.83
N ARG A 92 14.08 -1.71 9.61
CA ARG A 92 14.78 -0.98 10.69
C ARG A 92 13.79 -0.40 11.70
N LEU A 93 12.71 0.19 11.23
CA LEU A 93 11.70 0.80 12.09
C LEU A 93 10.92 -0.24 12.90
N ILE A 94 10.49 -1.34 12.28
CA ILE A 94 9.80 -2.45 12.97
C ILE A 94 10.70 -3.12 14.00
N ALA A 95 11.99 -3.31 13.68
CA ALA A 95 12.97 -3.89 14.61
C ALA A 95 13.21 -2.99 15.84
N SER A 96 12.97 -1.69 15.73
CA SER A 96 13.19 -0.74 16.81
C SER A 96 12.18 -0.86 17.97
N TYR A 97 11.05 -1.56 17.78
CA TYR A 97 10.06 -1.82 18.83
C TYR A 97 10.59 -2.81 19.88
N PRO A 98 10.80 -2.37 21.14
CA PRO A 98 11.37 -3.23 22.16
C PRO A 98 10.36 -4.31 22.57
N PRO A 99 10.77 -5.58 22.76
CA PRO A 99 9.86 -6.68 23.06
C PRO A 99 8.96 -6.41 24.26
N ASP A 100 9.46 -5.75 25.30
CA ASP A 100 8.73 -5.48 26.53
C ASP A 100 7.59 -4.46 26.36
N SER A 101 7.63 -3.65 25.29
CA SER A 101 6.53 -2.75 24.92
C SER A 101 5.40 -3.43 24.13
N LEU A 102 5.63 -4.67 23.67
CA LEU A 102 4.73 -5.39 22.78
C LEU A 102 3.97 -6.49 23.51
N SER A 103 2.67 -6.57 23.26
CA SER A 103 1.86 -7.72 23.64
C SER A 103 2.35 -9.00 22.97
N HIS A 104 1.96 -10.17 23.50
CA HIS A 104 2.35 -11.46 22.91
C HIS A 104 1.97 -11.56 21.41
N ARG A 105 0.77 -11.09 21.04
CA ARG A 105 0.33 -11.07 19.63
C ARG A 105 1.17 -10.14 18.78
N GLN A 106 1.44 -8.93 19.26
CA GLN A 106 2.29 -7.97 18.53
C GLN A 106 3.71 -8.48 18.35
N ARG A 107 4.27 -9.25 19.29
CA ARG A 107 5.58 -9.89 19.11
C ARG A 107 5.56 -10.93 17.97
N ILE A 108 4.47 -11.67 17.82
CA ILE A 108 4.28 -12.61 16.70
C ILE A 108 4.18 -11.83 15.38
N THR A 109 3.32 -10.81 15.33
CA THR A 109 3.16 -9.94 14.16
C THR A 109 4.48 -9.28 13.77
N GLN A 110 5.25 -8.77 14.73
CA GLN A 110 6.58 -8.19 14.49
C GLN A 110 7.53 -9.20 13.85
N LYS A 111 7.55 -10.45 14.36
CA LYS A 111 8.41 -11.50 13.81
C LYS A 111 8.05 -11.87 12.38
N ILE A 112 6.75 -11.97 12.07
CA ILE A 112 6.26 -12.23 10.71
C ILE A 112 6.70 -11.09 9.79
N ALA A 113 6.40 -9.84 10.16
CA ALA A 113 6.76 -8.69 9.34
C ALA A 113 8.27 -8.55 9.11
N LEU A 114 9.10 -8.84 10.13
CA LEU A 114 10.55 -8.84 9.96
C LEU A 114 11.03 -9.97 9.05
N PHE A 115 10.45 -11.17 9.18
CA PHE A 115 10.77 -12.31 8.32
C PHE A 115 10.42 -12.02 6.86
N ASP A 116 9.24 -11.49 6.59
CA ASP A 116 8.79 -11.15 5.24
C ASP A 116 9.70 -10.08 4.61
N LEU A 117 10.00 -9.00 5.35
CA LEU A 117 10.91 -7.95 4.89
C LEU A 117 12.35 -8.45 4.72
N ASP A 118 12.84 -9.34 5.59
CA ASP A 118 14.16 -9.96 5.44
C ASP A 118 14.24 -10.77 4.14
N ASN A 119 13.19 -11.50 3.79
CA ASN A 119 13.13 -12.25 2.53
C ASN A 119 13.06 -11.30 1.33
N GLU A 120 12.16 -10.31 1.34
CA GLU A 120 12.00 -9.32 0.27
C GLU A 120 13.30 -8.57 -0.03
N ILE A 121 13.99 -8.09 1.02
CA ILE A 121 15.27 -7.40 0.91
C ILE A 121 16.30 -8.33 0.27
N ARG A 122 16.36 -9.59 0.70
CA ARG A 122 17.37 -10.54 0.25
C ARG A 122 17.12 -11.00 -1.19
N GLU A 123 15.87 -11.27 -1.53
CA GLU A 123 15.43 -11.56 -2.89
C GLU A 123 15.79 -10.42 -3.84
N THR A 124 15.51 -9.18 -3.45
CA THR A 124 15.77 -8.01 -4.29
C THR A 124 17.26 -7.62 -4.33
N SER A 125 18.01 -7.78 -3.24
CA SER A 125 19.44 -7.41 -3.20
C SER A 125 20.32 -8.46 -3.87
N ASP A 126 20.13 -9.73 -3.50
CA ASP A 126 21.01 -10.82 -3.90
C ASP A 126 20.51 -11.53 -5.17
N PHE A 127 19.20 -11.53 -5.40
CA PHE A 127 18.56 -12.41 -6.38
C PHE A 127 17.67 -11.73 -7.44
N ARG A 128 17.67 -10.40 -7.57
CA ARG A 128 16.71 -9.66 -8.44
C ARG A 128 16.54 -10.12 -9.89
N PHE A 129 17.54 -10.78 -10.46
CA PHE A 129 17.51 -11.29 -11.85
C PHE A 129 17.59 -12.82 -11.93
N HIS A 130 17.24 -13.52 -10.85
CA HIS A 130 17.29 -14.99 -10.79
C HIS A 130 15.94 -15.66 -11.09
N GLY A 131 14.88 -14.88 -11.32
CA GLY A 131 13.58 -15.36 -11.82
C GLY A 131 13.45 -15.24 -13.34
N TYR A 132 12.48 -15.94 -13.92
CA TYR A 132 12.14 -15.79 -15.34
C TYR A 132 10.99 -14.79 -15.48
N LEU A 133 11.10 -13.86 -16.44
CA LEU A 133 10.02 -12.90 -16.71
C LEU A 133 8.77 -13.59 -17.31
N LEU A 134 8.98 -14.70 -18.01
CA LEU A 134 7.94 -15.47 -18.69
C LEU A 134 8.05 -16.93 -18.27
N GLU A 135 7.02 -17.43 -17.61
CA GLU A 135 6.94 -18.82 -17.14
C GLU A 135 5.67 -19.49 -17.64
N GLN A 136 5.61 -20.83 -17.57
CA GLN A 136 4.44 -21.56 -18.03
C GLN A 136 3.20 -21.32 -17.15
N LEU A 137 3.40 -21.00 -15.87
CA LEU A 137 2.35 -20.86 -14.86
C LEU A 137 2.26 -19.42 -14.30
N GLY A 138 2.96 -18.46 -14.89
CA GLY A 138 2.91 -17.06 -14.45
C GLY A 138 3.82 -16.14 -15.26
N GLY A 139 3.94 -14.91 -14.79
CA GLY A 139 4.75 -13.86 -15.40
C GLY A 139 3.89 -12.93 -16.24
N VAL A 140 4.46 -11.79 -16.62
CA VAL A 140 3.72 -10.60 -17.10
C VAL A 140 2.71 -10.89 -18.21
N HIS A 141 3.05 -11.77 -19.15
CA HIS A 141 2.18 -12.17 -20.26
C HIS A 141 0.91 -12.93 -19.88
N LEU A 142 0.93 -13.65 -18.75
CA LEU A 142 -0.25 -14.33 -18.19
C LEU A 142 -0.94 -13.41 -17.19
N ASP A 143 -0.18 -12.84 -16.27
CA ASP A 143 -0.71 -12.04 -15.16
C ASP A 143 -1.53 -10.83 -15.66
N LEU A 144 -1.07 -10.13 -16.71
CA LEU A 144 -1.81 -9.01 -17.30
C LEU A 144 -3.14 -9.46 -17.91
N VAL A 145 -3.14 -10.59 -18.63
CA VAL A 145 -4.35 -11.09 -19.30
C VAL A 145 -5.35 -11.58 -18.25
N GLU A 146 -4.90 -12.39 -17.28
CA GLU A 146 -5.74 -12.90 -16.19
C GLU A 146 -6.31 -11.76 -15.35
N PHE A 147 -5.50 -10.75 -15.01
CA PHE A 147 -5.99 -9.58 -14.29
C PHE A 147 -7.10 -8.86 -15.05
N MET A 148 -6.95 -8.69 -16.36
CA MET A 148 -7.98 -8.06 -17.17
C MET A 148 -9.25 -8.93 -17.27
N THR A 149 -9.12 -10.23 -17.51
CA THR A 149 -10.31 -11.10 -17.72
C THR A 149 -11.06 -11.44 -16.44
N ASP A 150 -10.35 -11.61 -15.32
CA ASP A 150 -10.90 -12.22 -14.12
C ASP A 150 -11.13 -11.20 -12.99
N ILE A 151 -10.32 -10.13 -12.94
CA ILE A 151 -10.31 -9.16 -11.84
C ILE A 151 -10.90 -7.80 -12.25
N HIS A 152 -10.53 -7.25 -13.42
CA HIS A 152 -11.00 -5.93 -13.83
C HIS A 152 -12.54 -5.91 -13.97
N PRO A 153 -13.25 -4.99 -13.30
CA PRO A 153 -14.70 -4.95 -13.36
C PRO A 153 -15.20 -4.35 -14.68
N ILE A 154 -16.21 -4.94 -15.32
CA ILE A 154 -16.89 -4.39 -16.50
C ILE A 154 -18.41 -4.37 -16.26
N ARG A 155 -18.88 -3.43 -15.44
CA ARG A 155 -20.29 -3.33 -15.00
C ARG A 155 -21.00 -2.14 -15.61
N SER A 156 -20.27 -1.23 -16.25
CA SER A 156 -20.79 -0.02 -16.87
C SER A 156 -19.99 0.36 -18.11
N ARG A 157 -20.53 1.29 -18.91
CA ARG A 157 -19.81 1.85 -20.07
C ARG A 157 -18.48 2.49 -19.67
N ALA A 158 -18.44 3.20 -18.54
CA ALA A 158 -17.22 3.84 -18.06
C ALA A 158 -16.14 2.81 -17.68
N GLU A 159 -16.53 1.74 -16.97
CA GLU A 159 -15.60 0.66 -16.65
C GLU A 159 -15.12 -0.10 -17.90
N ALA A 160 -15.96 -0.26 -18.93
CA ALA A 160 -15.53 -0.80 -20.21
C ALA A 160 -14.52 0.12 -20.95
N GLU A 161 -14.63 1.44 -20.80
CA GLU A 161 -13.66 2.40 -21.34
C GLU A 161 -12.33 2.36 -20.56
N ASP A 162 -12.40 2.19 -19.24
CA ASP A 162 -11.23 1.98 -18.37
C ASP A 162 -10.49 0.69 -18.74
N TYR A 163 -11.22 -0.39 -19.05
CA TYR A 163 -10.65 -1.66 -19.52
C TYR A 163 -9.82 -1.46 -20.79
N ILE A 164 -10.38 -0.76 -21.78
CA ILE A 164 -9.67 -0.45 -23.03
C ILE A 164 -8.44 0.41 -22.74
N SER A 165 -8.58 1.41 -21.86
CA SER A 165 -7.47 2.29 -21.49
C SER A 165 -6.29 1.53 -20.89
N ARG A 166 -6.54 0.47 -20.09
CA ARG A 166 -5.48 -0.41 -19.59
C ARG A 166 -4.83 -1.25 -20.69
N ILE A 167 -5.61 -1.81 -21.61
CA ILE A 167 -5.06 -2.57 -22.74
C ILE A 167 -4.11 -1.70 -23.57
N ASP A 168 -4.46 -0.44 -23.79
CA ASP A 168 -3.61 0.50 -24.54
C ASP A 168 -2.26 0.79 -23.85
N GLN A 169 -2.10 0.43 -22.56
CA GLN A 169 -0.86 0.56 -21.79
C GLN A 169 -0.01 -0.72 -21.77
N PHE A 170 -0.45 -1.83 -22.37
CA PHE A 170 0.27 -3.12 -22.27
C PHE A 170 1.69 -3.07 -22.82
N ASP A 171 1.94 -2.25 -23.84
CA ASP A 171 3.27 -2.11 -24.44
C ASP A 171 4.26 -1.34 -23.55
N GLU A 172 3.78 -0.69 -22.47
CA GLU A 172 4.60 0.10 -21.54
C GLU A 172 5.06 -0.68 -20.30
N VAL A 173 4.45 -1.84 -20.04
CA VAL A 173 4.73 -2.74 -18.90
C VAL A 173 5.88 -3.68 -19.22
#